data_AF-A0A3R5YWQ0-F1
#
_entry.id   AF-A0A3R5YWQ0-F1
#
_cell.length_a   1.000
_cell.length_b   1.000
_cell.length_c   1.000
_cell.angle_alpha   90.00
_cell.angle_beta   90.00
_cell.angle_gamma   90.00
#
_symmetry.space_group_name_H-M   'P 1'
#
loop_
_entity.id
_entity.type
_entity.pdbx_description
1 polymer ?
#
loop_
_entity_poly.entity_id
_entity_poly.type
_entity_poly.pdbx_seq_one_letter_code
_entity_poly.pdbx_strand_id
1 'polypeptide(L)'
;MRTNFAFLQKEFPLWYDEVHQAEQFTYTAPKYVALSCRIVLEKAIYWLYQQDEDLNQPYDTKLSSLLFNDDFKIISQAIIKKVM
;
A
#
# COMPACT_ATOMS: atom_id res chain seq x y z
N MET A 1 5.10 22.74 3.75
CA MET A 1 5.39 21.51 4.53
C MET A 1 5.67 20.41 3.53
N ARG A 2 6.69 19.58 3.74
CA ARG A 2 7.00 18.45 2.85
C ARG A 2 6.07 17.29 3.21
N THR A 3 5.41 16.70 2.21
CA THR A 3 4.50 15.55 2.42
C THR A 3 5.27 14.31 2.85
N ASN A 4 4.66 13.47 3.71
CA ASN A 4 5.23 12.18 4.12
C ASN A 4 5.38 11.19 2.94
N PHE A 5 4.69 11.44 1.83
CA PHE A 5 4.62 10.55 0.68
C PHE A 5 5.49 10.99 -0.50
N ALA A 6 6.45 11.89 -0.27
CA ALA A 6 7.31 12.41 -1.33
C ALA A 6 8.09 11.31 -2.10
N PHE A 7 8.33 10.15 -1.48
CA PHE A 7 8.99 9.01 -2.12
C PHE A 7 8.16 8.38 -3.24
N LEU A 8 6.82 8.50 -3.20
CA LEU A 8 5.93 7.95 -4.24
C LEU A 8 5.89 8.80 -5.50
N GLN A 9 6.23 10.09 -5.42
CA GLN A 9 6.01 11.05 -6.50
C GLN A 9 6.65 10.63 -7.83
N LYS A 10 7.83 10.01 -7.78
CA LYS A 10 8.59 9.63 -8.97
C LYS A 10 8.05 8.37 -9.65
N GLU A 11 7.76 7.33 -8.86
CA GLU A 11 7.44 5.99 -9.37
C GLU A 11 5.92 5.72 -9.42
N PHE A 12 5.15 6.36 -8.54
CA PHE A 12 3.72 6.13 -8.37
C PHE A 12 2.94 7.45 -8.27
N PRO A 13 2.95 8.30 -9.31
CA PRO A 13 2.34 9.64 -9.27
C PRO A 13 0.82 9.60 -9.00
N LEU A 14 0.11 8.60 -9.53
CA LEU A 14 -1.33 8.40 -9.27
C LEU A 14 -1.62 8.13 -7.79
N TRP A 15 -0.82 7.28 -7.15
CA TRP A 15 -0.99 7.01 -5.71
C TRP A 15 -0.52 8.19 -4.87
N TYR A 16 0.54 8.89 -5.30
CA TYR A 16 1.02 10.11 -4.68
C TYR A 16 -0.09 11.15 -4.54
N ASP A 17 -0.85 11.42 -5.60
CA ASP A 17 -1.95 12.40 -5.54
C ASP A 17 -3.04 11.96 -4.55
N GLU A 18 -3.44 10.69 -4.56
CA GLU A 18 -4.45 10.13 -3.63
C GLU A 18 -4.01 10.26 -2.16
N VAL A 19 -2.79 9.86 -1.83
CA VAL A 19 -2.29 9.92 -0.43
C VAL A 19 -1.92 11.34 0.00
N HIS A 20 -1.46 12.19 -0.92
CA HIS A 20 -1.18 13.59 -0.63
C HIS A 20 -2.46 14.35 -0.28
N GLN A 21 -3.54 14.09 -1.03
CA GLN A 21 -4.86 14.61 -0.69
C GLN A 21 -5.35 14.07 0.65
N ALA A 22 -5.26 12.75 0.87
CA ALA A 22 -5.69 12.13 2.11
C ALA A 22 -4.95 12.70 3.34
N GLU A 23 -3.65 12.99 3.23
CA GLU A 23 -2.83 13.63 4.27
C GLU A 23 -3.43 14.96 4.73
N GLN A 24 -3.94 15.79 3.81
CA GLN A 24 -4.54 17.09 4.12
C GLN A 24 -5.86 16.98 4.90
N PHE A 25 -6.59 15.87 4.73
CA PHE A 25 -7.89 15.65 5.37
C PHE A 25 -7.81 14.83 6.68
N THR A 26 -6.59 14.46 7.13
CA THR A 26 -6.38 13.55 8.27
C THR A 26 -7.17 13.96 9.52
N TYR A 27 -7.20 15.25 9.83
CA TYR A 27 -7.87 15.78 11.02
C TYR A 27 -9.30 16.28 10.78
N THR A 28 -9.69 16.51 9.53
CA THR A 28 -10.98 17.12 9.17
C THR A 28 -12.00 16.09 8.70
N ALA A 29 -11.56 15.01 8.06
CA ALA A 29 -12.41 13.93 7.55
C ALA A 29 -11.76 12.54 7.73
N PRO A 30 -11.49 12.09 8.98
CA PRO A 30 -10.71 10.89 9.24
C PRO A 30 -11.31 9.60 8.66
N LYS A 31 -12.65 9.49 8.56
CA LYS A 31 -13.31 8.33 7.94
C LYS A 31 -13.02 8.24 6.44
N TYR A 32 -13.05 9.38 5.76
CA TYR A 32 -12.74 9.46 4.33
C TYR A 32 -11.27 9.14 4.07
N VAL A 33 -10.38 9.66 4.91
CA VAL A 33 -8.93 9.37 4.84
C VAL A 33 -8.65 7.90 5.06
N ALA A 34 -9.22 7.28 6.10
CA ALA A 34 -9.04 5.86 6.37
C ALA A 34 -9.49 4.97 5.19
N LEU A 35 -10.62 5.31 4.56
CA LEU A 35 -11.09 4.61 3.36
C LEU A 35 -10.13 4.80 2.18
N SER A 36 -9.67 6.03 1.95
CA SER A 36 -8.76 6.36 0.85
C SER A 36 -7.41 5.63 1.02
N CYS A 37 -6.85 5.61 2.23
CA CYS A 37 -5.64 4.85 2.55
C CYS A 37 -5.83 3.34 2.29
N ARG A 38 -6.99 2.78 2.66
CA ARG A 38 -7.29 1.37 2.36
C ARG A 38 -7.33 1.11 0.85
N ILE A 39 -7.97 1.99 0.07
CA ILE A 39 -8.05 1.85 -1.39
C ILE A 39 -6.66 1.89 -2.03
N VAL A 40 -5.82 2.84 -1.63
CA VAL A 40 -4.44 2.93 -2.12
C VAL A 40 -3.64 1.68 -1.74
N LEU A 41 -3.75 1.23 -0.49
CA LEU A 41 -3.10 0.00 -0.03
C LEU A 41 -3.55 -1.20 -0.87
N GLU A 42 -4.85 -1.34 -1.11
CA GLU A 42 -5.41 -2.45 -1.89
C GLU A 42 -4.89 -2.45 -3.33
N LYS A 43 -4.89 -1.29 -4.00
CA LYS A 43 -4.30 -1.14 -5.34
C LYS A 43 -2.81 -1.48 -5.34
N ALA A 44 -2.06 -1.04 -4.32
CA ALA A 44 -0.64 -1.30 -4.21
C ALA A 44 -0.32 -2.78 -4.01
N ILE A 45 -1.09 -3.48 -3.17
CA ILE A 45 -0.95 -4.92 -2.98
C ILE A 45 -1.29 -5.68 -4.26
N TYR A 46 -2.39 -5.33 -4.95
CA TYR A 46 -2.72 -5.96 -6.23
C TYR A 46 -1.63 -5.75 -7.28
N TRP A 47 -1.09 -4.52 -7.38
CA TRP A 47 0.01 -4.23 -8.29
C TRP A 47 1.25 -5.07 -7.94
N LEU A 48 1.59 -5.19 -6.65
CA LEU A 48 2.73 -5.97 -6.19
C LEU A 48 2.61 -7.45 -6.63
N TYR A 49 1.44 -8.07 -6.40
CA TYR A 49 1.15 -9.44 -6.85
C TYR A 49 1.17 -9.62 -8.38
N GLN A 50 1.01 -8.54 -9.15
CA GLN A 50 1.11 -8.60 -10.61
C GLN A 50 2.53 -8.43 -11.14
N GLN A 51 3.41 -7.78 -10.38
CA GLN A 51 4.78 -7.47 -10.81
C GLN A 51 5.81 -8.45 -10.25
N ASP A 52 5.55 -9.04 -9.09
CA ASP A 52 6.48 -9.92 -8.40
C ASP A 52 6.12 -11.39 -8.66
N GLU A 53 6.97 -12.09 -9.43
CA GLU A 53 6.77 -13.51 -9.76
C GLU A 53 6.87 -14.43 -8.54
N ASP A 54 7.53 -13.97 -7.46
CA ASP A 54 7.65 -14.73 -6.20
C ASP A 54 6.35 -14.69 -5.38
N LEU A 55 5.38 -13.83 -5.74
CA LEU A 55 4.10 -13.71 -5.06
C LEU A 55 3.02 -14.54 -5.76
N ASN A 56 2.77 -15.75 -5.23
CA ASN A 56 1.70 -16.59 -5.77
C ASN A 56 0.33 -16.07 -5.34
N GLN A 57 -0.50 -15.71 -6.31
CA GLN A 57 -1.84 -15.21 -6.04
C GLN A 57 -2.69 -16.32 -5.37
N PRO A 58 -3.26 -16.07 -4.17
CA PRO A 58 -4.10 -17.05 -3.50
C PRO A 58 -5.45 -17.18 -4.20
N TYR A 59 -6.15 -18.29 -3.95
CA TYR A 59 -7.50 -18.54 -4.50
C TYR A 59 -8.50 -17.42 -4.16
N ASP A 60 -8.50 -16.94 -2.91
CA ASP A 60 -9.27 -15.78 -2.50
C ASP A 60 -8.44 -14.51 -2.67
N THR A 61 -8.88 -13.63 -3.55
CA THR A 61 -8.14 -12.41 -3.92
C THR A 61 -8.53 -11.20 -3.09
N LYS A 62 -9.35 -11.34 -2.04
CA LYS A 62 -9.64 -10.24 -1.11
C LYS A 62 -8.36 -9.71 -0.48
N LEU A 63 -8.32 -8.40 -0.19
CA LEU A 63 -7.19 -7.74 0.46
C LEU A 63 -6.67 -8.48 1.71
N SER A 64 -7.56 -8.98 2.56
CA SER A 64 -7.15 -9.76 3.75
C SER A 64 -6.37 -11.01 3.36
N SER A 65 -6.83 -11.73 2.34
CA SER A 65 -6.23 -12.98 1.90
C SER A 65 -4.88 -12.75 1.24
N LEU A 66 -4.71 -11.63 0.53
CA LEU A 66 -3.41 -11.18 0.01
C LEU A 66 -2.43 -10.79 1.13
N LEU A 67 -2.86 -9.96 2.09
CA LEU A 67 -2.02 -9.50 3.20
C LEU A 67 -1.58 -10.64 4.15
N PHE A 68 -2.42 -11.68 4.29
CA PHE A 68 -2.13 -12.82 5.16
C PHE A 68 -1.57 -14.04 4.43
N ASN A 69 -1.33 -13.95 3.13
CA ASN A 69 -0.62 -14.99 2.37
C ASN A 69 0.83 -15.10 2.88
N ASP A 70 1.35 -16.32 2.93
CA ASP A 70 2.68 -16.61 3.43
C ASP A 70 3.79 -16.00 2.58
N ASP A 71 3.66 -15.99 1.24
CA ASP A 71 4.65 -15.38 0.34
C ASP A 71 4.83 -13.88 0.66
N PHE A 72 3.72 -13.16 0.82
CA PHE A 72 3.73 -11.75 1.18
C PHE A 72 4.28 -11.51 2.60
N LYS A 73 3.95 -12.37 3.57
CA LYS A 73 4.51 -12.29 4.92
C LYS A 73 6.02 -12.48 4.95
N ILE A 74 6.56 -13.37 4.12
CA ILE A 74 8.00 -13.63 4.03
C ILE A 74 8.72 -12.38 3.52
N ILE A 75 8.25 -11.81 2.39
CA ILE A 75 8.85 -10.62 1.79
C ILE A 75 8.75 -9.42 2.74
N SER A 76 7.58 -9.17 3.31
CA SER A 76 7.39 -8.03 4.24
C SER A 76 8.28 -8.14 5.49
N GLN A 77 8.45 -9.33 6.06
CA GLN A 77 9.38 -9.54 7.18
C GLN A 77 10.84 -9.32 6.77
N ALA A 78 11.23 -9.76 5.58
CA ALA A 78 12.58 -9.54 5.07
C ALA A 78 12.89 -8.04 4.89
N ILE A 79 11.92 -7.28 4.37
CA ILE A 79 12.04 -5.82 4.23
C ILE A 79 12.15 -5.15 5.60
N ILE A 80 11.27 -5.48 6.56
CA ILE A 80 11.28 -4.87 7.90
C ILE A 80 12.62 -5.12 8.60
N LYS A 81 13.16 -6.35 8.53
CA LYS A 81 14.47 -6.68 9.12
C LYS A 81 15.65 -5.95 8.49
N LYS A 82 15.52 -5.46 7.25
CA LYS A 82 16.59 -4.74 6.55
C LYS A 82 16.63 -3.24 6.91
N VAL A 83 15.52 -2.71 7.43
CA VAL A 83 15.37 -1.29 7.79
C VAL A 83 15.65 -1.03 9.27
N MET A 84 15.59 -2.06 10.11
CA MET A 84 15.94 -2.03 11.54
C MET A 84 17.39 -2.46 11.76
#